data_AF-A0A124HPV7-F1
#
_entry.id   AF-A0A124HPV7-F1
#
_cell.length_a   1.000
_cell.length_b   1.000
_cell.length_c   1.000
_cell.angle_alpha   90.00
_cell.angle_beta   90.00
_cell.angle_gamma   90.00
#
_symmetry.space_group_name_H-M   'P 1'
#
loop_
_entity.id
_entity.type
_entity.pdbx_description
1 polymer ?
#
loop_
_entity_poly.entity_id
_entity_poly.type
_entity_poly.pdbx_seq_one_letter_code
_entity_poly.pdbx_strand_id
1 'polypeptide(L)'
;MTEEPPLFDPCSWTLDQMHSFITSSSGEVLETARVAAQGHAYDRDRPREDRLRWAKLSLLANRGLRDGTETSRIRVAHQEFMLRMWVIEQLGPDDTDPDWSPEALAADTLDALTLTPARAVELADGRRDLPVGDILVLRWHKNLTAHLRWLIDHLAPGPVREALVTWAGTRPLLP
;
A
#
# COMPACT_ATOMS: atom_id res chain seq x y z
N MET A 1 17.89 26.79 31.25
CA MET A 1 18.37 25.95 30.13
C MET A 1 17.60 24.66 30.18
N THR A 2 16.47 24.62 29.50
CA THR A 2 15.73 23.38 29.24
C THR A 2 16.45 22.73 28.08
N GLU A 3 17.17 21.63 28.33
CA GLU A 3 17.62 20.76 27.25
C GLU A 3 16.37 20.26 26.53
N GLU A 4 16.21 20.63 25.25
CA GLU A 4 15.26 19.97 24.38
C GLU A 4 15.60 18.47 24.39
N PRO A 5 14.64 17.57 24.64
CA PRO A 5 14.89 16.15 24.51
C PRO A 5 15.40 15.89 23.08
N PRO A 6 16.35 14.96 22.89
CA PRO A 6 16.92 14.70 21.57
C PRO A 6 15.78 14.45 20.58
N LEU A 7 15.80 15.21 19.48
CA LEU A 7 14.82 15.09 18.40
C LEU A 7 14.67 13.62 18.03
N PHE A 8 13.44 13.14 18.14
CA PHE A 8 13.02 11.84 17.62
C PHE A 8 13.25 11.86 16.10
N ASP A 9 14.38 11.32 15.65
CA ASP A 9 14.72 11.22 14.23
C ASP A 9 14.86 9.76 13.77
N PRO A 10 13.74 9.13 13.36
CA PRO A 10 13.75 7.76 12.87
C PRO A 10 14.56 7.55 11.58
N CYS A 11 14.96 8.61 10.87
CA CYS A 11 15.80 8.51 9.68
C CYS A 11 17.28 8.20 10.00
N SER A 12 17.68 8.37 11.26
CA SER A 12 19.02 8.04 11.74
C SER A 12 19.13 6.62 12.31
N TRP A 13 18.00 5.91 12.43
CA TRP A 13 17.94 4.63 13.12
C TRP A 13 18.54 3.48 12.30
N THR A 14 19.10 2.53 13.04
CA THR A 14 19.43 1.21 12.50
C THR A 14 18.17 0.37 12.29
N LEU A 15 18.29 -0.72 11.51
CA LEU A 15 17.20 -1.69 11.31
C LEU A 15 16.66 -2.22 12.66
N ASP A 16 17.54 -2.55 13.60
CA ASP A 16 17.15 -3.12 14.90
C ASP A 16 16.40 -2.10 15.75
N GLN A 17 16.87 -0.85 15.80
CA GLN A 17 16.18 0.23 16.52
C GLN A 17 14.78 0.48 15.94
N MET A 18 14.67 0.53 14.61
CA MET A 18 13.39 0.70 13.94
C MET A 18 12.46 -0.49 14.21
N HIS A 19 12.96 -1.72 14.11
CA HIS A 19 12.17 -2.92 14.38
C HIS A 19 11.66 -2.95 15.82
N SER A 20 12.52 -2.68 16.81
CA SER A 20 12.13 -2.59 18.22
C SER A 20 11.10 -1.50 18.48
N PHE A 21 11.23 -0.34 17.82
CA PHE A 21 10.24 0.73 17.95
C PHE A 21 8.88 0.32 17.37
N ILE A 22 8.84 -0.22 16.15
CA ILE A 22 7.60 -0.60 15.49
C ILE A 22 6.87 -1.70 16.26
N THR A 23 7.60 -2.68 16.78
CA THR A 23 7.01 -3.81 17.52
C THR A 23 6.51 -3.43 18.92
N SER A 24 7.01 -2.34 19.50
CA SER A 24 6.60 -1.83 20.81
C SER A 24 5.57 -0.70 20.75
N SER A 25 5.22 -0.24 19.55
CA SER A 25 4.37 0.94 19.33
C SER A 25 3.12 0.61 18.52
N SER A 26 2.10 1.47 18.58
CA SER A 26 0.88 1.36 17.79
C SER A 26 0.28 2.73 17.52
N GLY A 27 -0.64 2.80 16.54
CA GLY A 27 -1.32 4.05 16.19
C GLY A 27 -0.41 5.05 15.47
N GLU A 28 -0.80 6.33 15.48
CA GLU A 28 -0.25 7.37 14.60
C GLU A 28 1.27 7.58 14.71
N VAL A 29 1.88 7.24 15.84
CA VAL A 29 3.34 7.34 16.03
C VAL A 29 4.13 6.45 15.05
N LEU A 30 3.50 5.40 14.52
CA LEU A 30 4.08 4.52 13.51
C LEU A 30 4.18 5.18 12.12
N GLU A 31 3.46 6.28 11.86
CA GLU A 31 3.52 6.94 10.54
C GLU A 31 4.91 7.49 10.25
N THR A 32 5.56 8.11 11.23
CA THR A 32 6.93 8.63 11.08
C THR A 32 7.93 7.49 10.83
N ALA A 33 7.80 6.39 11.59
CA ALA A 33 8.62 5.19 11.39
C ALA A 33 8.42 4.57 10.00
N ARG A 34 7.16 4.49 9.55
CA ARG A 34 6.79 4.01 8.21
C ARG A 34 7.49 4.82 7.11
N VAL A 35 7.37 6.16 7.18
CA VAL A 35 7.97 7.06 6.19
C VAL A 35 9.49 6.98 6.18
N ALA A 36 10.13 6.96 7.36
CA ALA A 36 11.58 6.84 7.47
C ALA A 36 12.08 5.51 6.88
N ALA A 37 11.44 4.40 7.25
CA ALA A 37 11.77 3.08 6.70
C ALA A 37 11.57 3.02 5.17
N GLN A 38 10.51 3.63 4.65
CA GLN A 38 10.29 3.76 3.21
C GLN A 38 11.41 4.58 2.53
N GLY A 39 11.86 5.66 3.15
CA GLY A 39 12.99 6.45 2.67
C GLY A 39 14.27 5.62 2.53
N HIS A 40 14.59 4.82 3.55
CA HIS A 40 15.74 3.89 3.48
C HIS A 40 15.57 2.78 2.43
N ALA A 41 14.35 2.29 2.21
CA ALA A 41 14.10 1.34 1.13
C ALA A 41 14.38 1.96 -0.25
N TYR A 42 14.06 3.25 -0.42
CA TYR A 42 14.22 3.97 -1.68
C TYR A 42 15.65 4.41 -1.99
N ASP A 43 16.50 4.51 -0.96
CA ASP A 43 17.91 4.86 -1.06
C ASP A 43 18.67 3.88 -1.96
N ARG A 44 19.10 4.38 -3.13
CA ARG A 44 19.75 3.58 -4.18
C ARG A 44 21.20 3.23 -3.86
N ASP A 45 21.82 3.95 -2.92
CA ASP A 45 23.20 3.72 -2.52
C ASP A 45 23.32 2.53 -1.55
N ARG A 46 22.18 2.01 -1.07
CA ARG A 46 22.11 0.84 -0.19
C ARG A 46 22.10 -0.48 -0.97
N PRO A 47 22.67 -1.55 -0.40
CA PRO A 47 22.52 -2.91 -0.93
C PRO A 47 21.05 -3.31 -1.07
N ARG A 48 20.75 -4.11 -2.10
CA ARG A 48 19.38 -4.61 -2.37
C ARG A 48 18.74 -5.25 -1.13
N GLU A 49 19.49 -6.09 -0.42
CA GLU A 49 18.99 -6.81 0.75
C GLU A 49 18.57 -5.86 1.88
N ASP A 50 19.38 -4.82 2.16
CA ASP A 50 19.05 -3.82 3.16
C ASP A 50 17.79 -3.04 2.77
N ARG A 51 17.65 -2.68 1.50
CA ARG A 51 16.46 -1.99 0.99
C ARG A 51 15.19 -2.83 1.17
N LEU A 52 15.26 -4.14 0.94
CA LEU A 52 14.15 -5.07 1.19
C LEU A 52 13.79 -5.15 2.68
N ARG A 53 14.79 -5.23 3.57
CA ARG A 53 14.57 -5.23 5.02
C ARG A 53 13.89 -3.94 5.49
N TRP A 54 14.33 -2.79 4.98
CA TRP A 54 13.67 -1.51 5.27
C TRP A 54 12.24 -1.45 4.72
N ALA A 55 11.99 -1.98 3.53
CA ALA A 55 10.63 -2.07 2.98
C ALA A 55 9.72 -2.94 3.87
N LYS A 56 10.22 -4.05 4.42
CA LYS A 56 9.48 -4.87 5.41
C LYS A 56 9.10 -4.08 6.65
N LEU A 57 10.03 -3.29 7.20
CA LEU A 57 9.75 -2.45 8.36
C LEU A 57 8.69 -1.40 8.03
N SER A 58 8.75 -0.78 6.85
CA SER A 58 7.69 0.13 6.41
C SER A 58 6.33 -0.57 6.30
N LEU A 59 6.27 -1.79 5.73
CA LEU A 59 5.02 -2.56 5.68
C LEU A 59 4.51 -2.91 7.09
N LEU A 60 5.38 -3.33 7.99
CA LEU A 60 5.04 -3.64 9.38
C LEU A 60 4.47 -2.42 10.11
N ALA A 61 5.12 -1.26 10.00
CA ALA A 61 4.63 -0.01 10.56
C ALA A 61 3.27 0.39 9.96
N ASN A 62 3.12 0.24 8.64
CA ASN A 62 1.87 0.53 7.95
C ASN A 62 0.71 -0.34 8.44
N ARG A 63 0.94 -1.64 8.66
CA ARG A 63 -0.06 -2.57 9.21
C ARG A 63 -0.48 -2.19 10.63
N GLY A 64 0.48 -1.72 11.45
CA GLY A 64 0.22 -1.26 12.82
C GLY A 64 -0.60 0.03 12.94
N LEU A 65 -0.83 0.74 11.81
CA LEU A 65 -1.69 1.92 11.76
C LEU A 65 -3.17 1.60 11.53
N ARG A 66 -3.53 0.32 11.38
CA ARG A 66 -4.93 -0.12 11.31
C ARG A 66 -5.62 0.13 12.65
N ASP A 67 -6.70 0.90 12.64
CA ASP A 67 -7.51 1.24 13.83
C ASP A 67 -8.90 0.58 13.82
N GLY A 68 -9.15 -0.31 12.86
CA GLY A 68 -10.43 -0.98 12.66
C GLY A 68 -11.46 -0.19 11.84
N THR A 69 -11.18 1.06 11.48
CA THR A 69 -12.04 1.84 10.60
C THR A 69 -11.82 1.48 9.12
N GLU A 70 -12.87 1.61 8.31
CA GLU A 70 -12.78 1.40 6.87
C GLU A 70 -11.77 2.36 6.23
N THR A 71 -11.76 3.64 6.65
CA THR A 71 -10.80 4.65 6.18
C THR A 71 -9.35 4.23 6.44
N SER A 72 -9.05 3.67 7.61
CA SER A 72 -7.71 3.18 7.91
C SER A 72 -7.36 1.94 7.09
N ARG A 73 -8.27 0.97 6.95
CA ARG A 73 -8.10 -0.22 6.09
C ARG A 73 -7.76 0.19 4.65
N ILE A 74 -8.52 1.13 4.10
CA ILE A 74 -8.35 1.74 2.78
C ILE A 74 -6.96 2.35 2.62
N ARG A 75 -6.56 3.21 3.56
CA ARG A 75 -5.28 3.92 3.53
C ARG A 75 -4.12 2.93 3.58
N VAL A 76 -4.19 1.97 4.50
CA VAL A 76 -3.16 0.94 4.68
C VAL A 76 -3.02 0.11 3.41
N ALA A 77 -4.12 -0.40 2.84
CA ALA A 77 -4.09 -1.19 1.60
C ALA A 77 -3.47 -0.41 0.42
N HIS A 78 -3.81 0.87 0.27
CA HIS A 78 -3.22 1.72 -0.77
C HIS A 78 -1.70 1.89 -0.57
N GLN A 79 -1.25 2.16 0.66
CA GLN A 79 0.19 2.30 0.95
C GLN A 79 0.96 0.98 0.80
N GLU A 80 0.37 -0.15 1.22
CA GLU A 80 0.95 -1.49 0.99
C GLU A 80 1.11 -1.75 -0.50
N PHE A 81 0.08 -1.47 -1.30
CA PHE A 81 0.12 -1.64 -2.74
C PHE A 81 1.22 -0.80 -3.38
N MET A 82 1.29 0.50 -3.07
CA MET A 82 2.29 1.39 -3.65
C MET A 82 3.72 0.95 -3.33
N LEU A 83 3.99 0.56 -2.08
CA LEU A 83 5.33 0.12 -1.69
C LEU A 83 5.69 -1.23 -2.30
N ARG A 84 4.78 -2.22 -2.25
CA ARG A 84 5.04 -3.56 -2.80
C ARG A 84 5.21 -3.51 -4.32
N MET A 85 4.39 -2.73 -5.02
CA MET A 85 4.57 -2.47 -6.46
C MET A 85 5.94 -1.87 -6.75
N TRP A 86 6.35 -0.85 -5.99
CA TRP A 86 7.65 -0.24 -6.17
C TRP A 86 8.79 -1.25 -5.93
N VAL A 87 8.68 -2.11 -4.91
CA VAL A 87 9.69 -3.14 -4.64
C VAL A 87 9.77 -4.15 -5.79
N ILE A 88 8.64 -4.66 -6.27
CA ILE A 88 8.57 -5.58 -7.41
C ILE A 88 9.23 -4.95 -8.65
N GLU A 89 8.89 -3.70 -8.97
CA GLU A 89 9.43 -2.99 -10.13
C GLU A 89 10.93 -2.69 -10.02
N GLN A 90 11.41 -2.27 -8.85
CA GLN A 90 12.76 -1.73 -8.70
C GLN A 90 13.77 -2.76 -8.18
N LEU A 91 13.32 -3.74 -7.40
CA LEU A 91 14.16 -4.75 -6.75
C LEU A 91 13.87 -6.17 -7.26
N GLY A 92 12.84 -6.34 -8.10
CA GLY A 92 12.42 -7.61 -8.69
C GLY A 92 11.42 -8.37 -7.80
N PRO A 93 10.51 -9.14 -8.42
CA PRO A 93 9.58 -10.00 -7.69
C PRO A 93 10.29 -11.15 -6.96
N ASP A 94 9.65 -11.67 -5.92
CA ASP A 94 10.09 -12.87 -5.21
C ASP A 94 8.87 -13.66 -4.75
N ASP A 95 8.57 -14.77 -5.42
CA ASP A 95 7.40 -15.61 -5.13
C ASP A 95 7.53 -16.42 -3.83
N THR A 96 8.73 -16.47 -3.23
CA THR A 96 8.93 -17.11 -1.92
C THR A 96 8.57 -16.18 -0.76
N ASP A 97 8.46 -14.88 -1.02
CA ASP A 97 8.06 -13.87 -0.06
C ASP A 97 6.71 -13.25 -0.47
N PRO A 98 5.61 -13.51 0.28
CA PRO A 98 4.30 -12.96 -0.05
C PRO A 98 4.26 -11.44 -0.19
N ASP A 99 5.12 -10.68 0.51
CA ASP A 99 5.13 -9.23 0.35
C ASP A 99 5.65 -8.80 -1.03
N TRP A 100 6.49 -9.62 -1.69
CA TRP A 100 7.12 -9.33 -2.97
C TRP A 100 6.61 -10.21 -4.13
N SER A 101 5.65 -11.09 -3.86
CA SER A 101 4.95 -11.87 -4.89
C SER A 101 3.90 -11.01 -5.61
N PRO A 102 3.95 -10.88 -6.95
CA PRO A 102 2.91 -10.22 -7.74
C PRO A 102 1.52 -10.84 -7.54
N GLU A 103 1.44 -12.17 -7.50
CA GLU A 103 0.21 -12.92 -7.29
C GLU A 103 -0.43 -12.62 -5.93
N ALA A 104 0.38 -12.60 -4.86
CA ALA A 104 -0.11 -12.25 -3.52
C ALA A 104 -0.59 -10.79 -3.49
N LEU A 105 0.15 -9.87 -4.10
CA LEU A 105 -0.25 -8.47 -4.18
C LEU A 105 -1.55 -8.29 -4.97
N ALA A 106 -1.74 -9.04 -6.05
CA ALA A 106 -2.94 -9.02 -6.86
C ALA A 106 -4.16 -9.50 -6.05
N ALA A 107 -4.01 -10.61 -5.30
CA ALA A 107 -5.05 -11.11 -4.42
C ALA A 107 -5.41 -10.09 -3.33
N ASP A 108 -4.42 -9.55 -2.62
CA ASP A 108 -4.64 -8.54 -1.58
C ASP A 108 -5.32 -7.28 -2.12
N THR A 109 -4.97 -6.88 -3.35
CA THR A 109 -5.60 -5.72 -4.02
C THR A 109 -7.05 -6.00 -4.36
N LEU A 110 -7.39 -7.19 -4.84
CA LEU A 110 -8.77 -7.59 -5.11
C LEU A 110 -9.59 -7.69 -3.81
N ASP A 111 -9.02 -8.25 -2.75
CA ASP A 111 -9.67 -8.36 -1.43
C ASP A 111 -9.88 -6.99 -0.77
N ALA A 112 -9.04 -6.02 -1.11
CA ALA A 112 -9.23 -4.64 -0.70
C ALA A 112 -10.44 -4.01 -1.40
N LEU A 113 -10.72 -4.29 -2.69
CA LEU A 113 -11.83 -3.69 -3.43
C LEU A 113 -13.19 -4.22 -2.92
N THR A 114 -13.99 -3.35 -2.28
CA THR A 114 -15.25 -3.75 -1.64
C THR A 114 -16.45 -3.77 -2.58
N LEU A 115 -16.35 -3.14 -3.75
CA LEU A 115 -17.35 -3.19 -4.80
C LEU A 115 -16.98 -4.23 -5.85
N THR A 116 -17.93 -4.60 -6.70
CA THR A 116 -17.61 -5.24 -7.98
C THR A 116 -17.43 -4.17 -9.06
N PRO A 117 -16.72 -4.47 -10.16
CA PRO A 117 -16.61 -3.55 -11.29
C PRO A 117 -17.97 -3.03 -11.79
N ALA A 118 -18.94 -3.93 -11.96
CA ALA A 118 -20.29 -3.58 -12.42
C ALA A 118 -21.00 -2.61 -11.45
N ARG A 119 -20.93 -2.88 -10.14
CA ARG A 119 -21.55 -2.01 -9.14
C ARG A 119 -20.86 -0.64 -9.06
N ALA A 120 -19.54 -0.59 -9.20
CA ALA A 120 -18.79 0.65 -9.21
C ALA A 120 -19.17 1.56 -10.40
N VAL A 121 -19.39 0.97 -11.59
CA VAL A 121 -19.87 1.70 -12.77
C VAL A 121 -21.29 2.22 -12.56
N GLU A 122 -22.21 1.38 -12.10
CA GLU A 122 -23.60 1.77 -11.83
C GLU A 122 -23.69 2.96 -10.86
N LEU A 123 -22.89 2.94 -9.78
CA LEU A 123 -22.80 4.07 -8.85
C LEU A 123 -22.18 5.31 -9.52
N ALA A 124 -21.09 5.14 -10.29
CA ALA A 124 -20.44 6.26 -10.96
C ALA A 124 -21.33 6.97 -11.98
N ASP A 125 -22.20 6.24 -12.68
CA ASP A 125 -23.19 6.81 -13.61
C ASP A 125 -24.22 7.69 -12.89
N GLY A 126 -24.63 7.28 -11.68
CA GLY A 126 -25.56 8.01 -10.81
C GLY A 126 -24.93 9.13 -9.96
N ARG A 127 -23.66 9.50 -10.19
CA ARG A 127 -22.87 10.31 -9.24
C ARG A 127 -23.41 11.69 -8.87
N ARG A 128 -24.30 12.29 -9.66
CA ARG A 128 -24.83 13.64 -9.36
C ARG A 128 -25.70 13.65 -8.11
N ASP A 129 -26.32 12.52 -7.80
CA ASP A 129 -27.27 12.38 -6.68
C ASP A 129 -26.72 11.47 -5.57
N LEU A 130 -25.45 11.04 -5.66
CA LEU A 130 -24.84 10.15 -4.67
C LEU A 130 -24.50 10.89 -3.37
N PRO A 131 -24.73 10.26 -2.20
CA PRO A 131 -24.16 10.69 -0.94
C PRO A 131 -22.64 10.82 -1.01
N VAL A 132 -22.09 11.78 -0.26
CA VAL A 132 -20.63 12.03 -0.22
C VAL A 132 -19.83 10.76 0.15
N GLY A 133 -20.36 9.93 1.06
CA GLY A 133 -19.73 8.67 1.44
C GLY A 133 -19.49 7.73 0.26
N ASP A 134 -20.48 7.58 -0.62
CA ASP A 134 -20.38 6.69 -1.79
C ASP A 134 -19.40 7.24 -2.83
N ILE A 135 -19.35 8.57 -2.99
CA ILE A 135 -18.35 9.22 -3.85
C ILE A 135 -16.92 8.95 -3.33
N LEU A 136 -16.72 8.98 -2.01
CA LEU A 136 -15.42 8.67 -1.40
C LEU A 136 -15.04 7.20 -1.62
N VAL A 137 -16.00 6.27 -1.49
CA VAL A 137 -15.77 4.85 -1.80
C VAL A 137 -15.31 4.68 -3.25
N LEU A 138 -15.99 5.32 -4.21
CA LEU A 138 -15.60 5.25 -5.63
C LEU A 138 -14.21 5.84 -5.89
N ARG A 139 -13.90 6.98 -5.28
CA ARG A 139 -12.56 7.62 -5.38
C ARG A 139 -11.48 6.72 -4.81
N TRP A 140 -11.76 6.02 -3.71
CA TRP A 140 -10.82 5.07 -3.17
C TRP A 140 -10.54 3.92 -4.14
N HIS A 141 -11.57 3.29 -4.70
CA HIS A 141 -11.39 2.24 -5.70
C HIS A 141 -10.56 2.75 -6.90
N LYS A 142 -10.82 3.98 -7.36
CA LYS A 142 -10.05 4.61 -8.44
C LYS A 142 -8.57 4.82 -8.09
N ASN A 143 -8.27 5.18 -6.85
CA ASN A 143 -6.91 5.40 -6.38
C ASN A 143 -6.16 4.07 -6.22
N LEU A 144 -6.78 3.08 -5.58
CA LEU A 144 -6.19 1.74 -5.41
C LEU A 144 -5.90 1.08 -6.76
N THR A 145 -6.76 1.31 -7.76
CA THR A 145 -6.59 0.72 -9.10
C THR A 145 -5.62 1.50 -10.01
N ALA A 146 -4.99 2.58 -9.54
CA ALA A 146 -4.21 3.49 -10.38
C ALA A 146 -3.03 2.84 -11.10
N HIS A 147 -2.38 1.88 -10.47
CA HIS A 147 -1.17 1.24 -11.02
C HIS A 147 -1.36 -0.24 -11.36
N LEU A 148 -2.61 -0.71 -11.50
CA LEU A 148 -2.88 -2.12 -11.83
C LEU A 148 -2.22 -2.56 -13.14
N ARG A 149 -2.04 -1.66 -14.11
CA ARG A 149 -1.43 -2.02 -15.40
C ARG A 149 -0.02 -2.57 -15.21
N TRP A 150 0.77 -2.00 -14.32
CA TRP A 150 2.11 -2.51 -14.01
C TRP A 150 2.04 -3.87 -13.33
N LEU A 151 1.11 -4.07 -12.38
CA LEU A 151 0.94 -5.37 -11.74
C LEU A 151 0.53 -6.46 -12.74
N ILE A 152 -0.39 -6.14 -13.66
CA ILE A 152 -0.89 -7.07 -14.69
C ILE A 152 0.23 -7.60 -15.59
N ASP A 153 1.28 -6.82 -15.82
CA ASP A 153 2.42 -7.20 -16.68
C ASP A 153 3.32 -8.26 -16.00
N HIS A 154 3.25 -8.40 -14.67
CA HIS A 154 3.97 -9.44 -13.91
C HIS A 154 3.17 -10.73 -13.72
N LEU A 155 1.88 -10.74 -14.06
CA LEU A 155 1.01 -11.88 -13.79
C LEU A 155 0.91 -12.84 -14.99
N ALA A 156 0.91 -14.13 -14.70
CA ALA A 156 0.52 -15.13 -15.68
C ALA A 156 -0.97 -15.00 -16.09
N PRO A 157 -1.37 -15.43 -17.30
CA PRO A 157 -2.78 -15.55 -17.67
C PRO A 157 -3.57 -16.39 -16.67
N GLY A 158 -4.72 -15.88 -16.23
CA GLY A 158 -5.58 -16.55 -15.25
C GLY A 158 -6.64 -15.63 -14.65
N PRO A 159 -7.52 -16.16 -13.78
CA PRO A 159 -8.69 -15.45 -13.28
C PRO A 159 -8.34 -14.19 -12.48
N VAL A 160 -7.25 -14.22 -11.70
CA VAL A 160 -6.77 -13.05 -10.93
C VAL A 160 -6.36 -11.92 -11.88
N ARG A 161 -5.59 -12.24 -12.92
CA ARG A 161 -5.16 -11.28 -13.94
C ARG A 161 -6.37 -10.70 -14.70
N GLU A 162 -7.32 -11.54 -15.09
CA GLU A 162 -8.56 -11.12 -15.76
C GLU A 162 -9.41 -10.17 -14.90
N ALA A 163 -9.50 -10.45 -13.59
CA ALA A 163 -10.18 -9.57 -12.65
C ALA A 163 -9.49 -8.20 -12.55
N LEU A 164 -8.16 -8.15 -12.46
CA LEU A 164 -7.41 -6.88 -12.46
C LEU A 164 -7.52 -6.12 -13.79
N VAL A 165 -7.50 -6.82 -14.93
CA VAL A 165 -7.73 -6.21 -16.25
C VAL A 165 -9.12 -5.54 -16.31
N THR A 166 -10.13 -6.23 -15.79
CA THR A 166 -11.49 -5.68 -15.71
C THR A 166 -11.51 -4.40 -14.87
N TRP A 167 -10.90 -4.41 -13.68
CA TRP A 167 -10.77 -3.23 -12.83
C TRP A 167 -10.00 -2.08 -13.48
N ALA A 168 -8.91 -2.37 -14.17
CA ALA A 168 -8.14 -1.37 -14.92
C ALA A 168 -8.99 -0.71 -16.02
N GLY A 169 -9.89 -1.49 -16.66
CA GLY A 169 -10.86 -0.99 -17.64
C GLY A 169 -12.01 -0.18 -17.02
N THR A 170 -12.43 -0.51 -15.80
CA THR A 170 -13.47 0.21 -15.05
C THR A 170 -12.97 1.56 -14.50
N ARG A 171 -11.71 1.63 -14.07
CA ARG A 171 -11.13 2.81 -13.41
C ARG A 171 -11.43 4.16 -14.10
N PRO A 172 -11.32 4.33 -15.43
CA PRO A 172 -11.56 5.61 -16.09
C PRO A 172 -12.99 6.13 -15.92
N LEU A 173 -13.95 5.25 -15.60
CA LEU A 173 -15.36 5.60 -15.40
C LEU A 173 -15.62 6.12 -13.99
N LEU A 174 -14.72 5.87 -13.04
CA LEU A 174 -14.86 6.29 -11.66
C LEU A 174 -14.54 7.79 -11.49
N PRO A 175 -15.18 8.49 -10.54
CA PRO A 175 -14.92 9.91 -10.23
C PRO A 175 -13.50 10.18 -9.75
#